data_AF-A0A9E3WP47-F1
#
_entry.id   AF-A0A9E3WP47-F1
#
_cell.length_a   1.000
_cell.length_b   1.000
_cell.length_c   1.000
_cell.angle_alpha   90.00
_cell.angle_beta   90.00
_cell.angle_gamma   90.00
#
_symmetry.space_group_name_H-M   'P 1'
#
loop_
_entity.id
_entity.type
_entity.pdbx_description
1 polymer ?
#
loop_
_entity_poly.entity_id
_entity_poly.type
_entity_poly.pdbx_seq_one_letter_code
_entity_poly.pdbx_strand_id
1 'polypeptide(L)' 'MTVFINGKPKLVPRPQQIDGMDVDEFIRRNADPIWSHQNGMWEYIMFDDEDDRNLLNR' A
#
# COMPACT_ATOMS: atom_id res chain seq x y z
N MET A 1 -15.29 -16.83 5.64
CA MET A 1 -15.12 -18.21 5.15
C MET A 1 -14.95 -19.10 6.36
N THR A 2 -15.58 -20.27 6.42
CA THR A 2 -15.37 -21.21 7.54
C THR A 2 -14.29 -22.21 7.13
N VAL A 3 -13.18 -22.24 7.86
CA VAL A 3 -12.11 -23.21 7.65
C VAL A 3 -11.95 -24.07 8.90
N PHE A 4 -11.50 -25.31 8.74
CA PHE A 4 -11.23 -26.20 9.86
C PHE A 4 -9.74 -26.14 10.21
N ILE A 5 -9.43 -25.69 11.43
CA ILE A 5 -8.06 -25.71 11.97
C ILE A 5 -8.06 -26.73 13.11
N ASN A 6 -7.22 -27.76 12.99
CA ASN A 6 -7.17 -28.89 13.94
C ASN A 6 -8.54 -29.54 14.22
N GLY A 7 -9.36 -29.72 13.17
CA GLY A 7 -10.69 -30.35 13.27
C GLY A 7 -11.78 -29.47 13.89
N LYS A 8 -11.48 -28.21 14.27
CA LYS A 8 -12.48 -27.27 14.79
C LYS A 8 -12.83 -26.22 13.74
N PRO A 9 -14.13 -25.91 13.51
CA PRO A 9 -14.53 -24.85 12.60
C PRO A 9 -14.13 -23.48 13.18
N LYS A 10 -13.46 -22.66 12.37
CA LYS A 10 -13.10 -21.28 12.69
C LYS A 10 -13.62 -20.34 11.60
N LEU A 11 -14.33 -19.29 12.02
CA LEU A 11 -14.72 -18.21 11.12
C LEU A 11 -13.48 -17.37 10.83
N VAL A 12 -13.01 -17.40 9.59
CA VAL A 12 -11.88 -16.58 9.14
C VAL A 12 -12.44 -15.40 8.34
N PRO A 13 -12.13 -14.15 8.76
CA PRO A 13 -12.46 -12.98 7.96
C PRO A 13 -11.71 -13.07 6.63
N ARG A 14 -12.34 -12.61 5.55
CA ARG A 14 -11.63 -12.56 4.27
C ARG A 14 -10.45 -11.59 4.42
N PRO A 15 -9.27 -11.90 3.84
CA PRO A 15 -8.21 -10.91 3.75
C PRO A 15 -8.80 -9.63 3.13
N GLN A 16 -8.41 -8.49 3.69
CA GLN A 16 -8.91 -7.21 3.22
C GLN A 16 -8.35 -7.02 1.81
N GLN A 17 -9.24 -6.88 0.82
CA GLN A 17 -8.88 -6.64 -0.57
C GLN A 17 -9.58 -5.36 -1.01
N ILE A 18 -8.85 -4.48 -1.70
CA ILE A 18 -9.37 -3.25 -2.28
C ILE A 18 -9.48 -3.48 -3.78
N ASP A 19 -10.68 -3.37 -4.35
CA ASP A 19 -10.95 -3.61 -5.78
C ASP A 19 -10.42 -4.94 -6.33
N GLY A 20 -10.38 -5.98 -5.49
CA GLY A 20 -9.86 -7.30 -5.86
C GLY A 20 -8.33 -7.42 -5.83
N MET A 21 -7.64 -6.36 -5.41
CA MET A 21 -6.20 -6.30 -5.18
C MET A 21 -5.87 -6.40 -3.69
N ASP A 22 -4.67 -6.85 -3.37
CA ASP A 22 -4.16 -6.77 -2.00
C ASP A 22 -4.01 -5.31 -1.54
N VAL A 23 -4.23 -5.05 -0.26
CA VAL A 23 -4.14 -3.70 0.31
C VAL A 23 -2.74 -3.12 0.13
N ASP A 24 -1.68 -3.91 0.31
CA ASP A 24 -0.31 -3.42 0.16
C ASP A 24 -0.03 -3.02 -1.30
N GLU A 25 -0.55 -3.78 -2.25
CA GLU A 25 -0.40 -3.47 -3.67
C GLU A 25 -1.23 -2.26 -4.10
N PHE A 26 -2.43 -2.10 -3.54
CA PHE A 26 -3.24 -0.90 -3.74
C PHE A 26 -2.52 0.35 -3.21
N ILE A 27 -1.96 0.27 -2.01
CA ILE A 27 -1.20 1.36 -1.38
C ILE A 27 0.01 1.72 -2.25
N ARG A 28 0.82 0.75 -2.68
CA ARG A 28 2.00 1.02 -3.53
C ARG A 28 1.66 1.73 -4.84
N ARG A 29 0.49 1.46 -5.43
CA ARG A 29 0.08 2.04 -6.71
C ARG A 29 -0.58 3.42 -6.58
N ASN A 30 -1.22 3.71 -5.46
CA ASN A 30 -2.07 4.89 -5.30
C ASN A 30 -1.60 5.86 -4.21
N ALA A 31 -0.63 5.49 -3.38
CA ALA A 31 -0.18 6.35 -2.29
C ALA A 31 0.59 7.56 -2.80
N ASP A 32 0.12 8.74 -2.42
CA ASP A 32 0.88 9.98 -2.61
C ASP A 32 2.18 9.96 -1.77
N PRO A 33 3.25 10.66 -2.20
CA PRO A 33 4.50 10.78 -1.44
C PRO A 33 4.31 11.23 0.01
N ILE A 34 3.33 12.10 0.25
CA ILE A 34 2.96 12.57 1.61
C ILE A 34 2.40 11.41 2.44
N TRP A 35 1.52 10.60 1.86
CA TRP A 35 0.95 9.45 2.53
C TRP A 35 2.04 8.42 2.87
N SER A 36 2.93 8.16 1.90
CA SER A 36 4.05 7.24 2.06
C SER A 36 5.00 7.71 3.17
N HIS A 37 5.28 9.01 3.25
CA HIS A 37 6.08 9.63 4.31
C HIS A 37 5.46 9.42 5.70
N GLN A 38 4.16 9.69 5.83
CA GLN A 38 3.45 9.57 7.12
C GLN A 38 3.35 8.12 7.61
N ASN A 39 3.28 7.15 6.70
CA ASN A 39 3.16 5.73 7.03
C ASN A 39 4.52 4.99 7.06
N GLY A 40 5.64 5.72 6.96
CA GLY A 40 6.98 5.12 7.01
C GLY A 40 7.38 4.34 5.75
N MET A 41 6.64 4.53 4.67
CA MET A 41 6.74 3.85 3.38
C MET A 41 7.69 4.58 2.41
N TRP A 42 8.85 5.00 2.92
CA TRP A 42 9.82 5.85 2.21
C TRP A 42 10.42 5.20 0.98
N GLU A 43 10.49 3.87 0.97
CA GLU A 43 11.00 3.07 -0.16
C GLU A 43 10.16 3.23 -1.44
N TYR A 44 8.92 3.71 -1.33
CA TYR A 44 8.02 3.99 -2.47
C TYR A 44 7.97 5.47 -2.83
N ILE A 45 8.63 6.34 -2.07
CA ILE A 45 8.81 7.73 -2.45
C ILE A 45 9.94 7.73 -3.48
N MET A 46 9.56 7.71 -4.76
CA MET A 46 10.50 8.00 -5.84
C MET A 46 10.98 9.44 -5.62
N PHE A 47 12.19 9.60 -5.10
CA PHE A 47 12.88 10.88 -5.11
C PHE A 47 13.24 11.16 -6.57
N ASP A 48 12.27 11.64 -7.35
CA ASP A 48 12.62 12.36 -8.57
C ASP A 48 13.30 13.66 -8.12
N ASP A 49 14.62 13.61 -8.00
CA ASP A 49 15.51 14.79 -8.07
C ASP A 49 15.23 15.68 -9.31
N GLU A 50 14.33 15.22 -10.20
CA GLU A 50 13.88 15.90 -11.41
C GLU A 50 12.82 17.00 -11.15
N ASP A 51 12.05 16.95 -10.05
CA ASP A 51 11.04 17.98 -9.75
C ASP A 51 11.70 19.27 -9.19
N ASP A 52 12.75 19.13 -8.35
CA ASP A 52 13.55 20.25 -7.85
C ASP A 52 14.32 20.98 -8.98
N ARG A 53 14.68 20.27 -10.06
CA ARG A 53 15.37 20.85 -11.23
C ARG A 53 14.46 21.68 -12.12
N ASN A 54 13.15 21.47 -12.07
CA ASN A 54 12.16 22.22 -12.87
C ASN A 54 11.64 23.48 -12.15
N LEU A 55 11.77 23.55 -10.82
CA LEU A 55 11.41 24.73 -10.02
C LEU A 55 12.51 25.82 -10.00
N LEU A 56 13.76 25.47 -10.30
CA LEU A 56 14.88 26.39 -10.40
C LEU A 56 15.02 27.08 -11.77
N ASN A 57 14.20 26.71 -12.75
CA ASN A 57 14.29 27.18 -14.14
C ASN A 57 13.03 27.94 -14.61
N ARG A 58 12.22 28.46 -13.68
CA ARG A 58 11.01 29.25 -13.97
C ARG A 58 11.17 30.72 -13.60
#